data_AF-A0A1H4JXQ6-F1
#
_entry.id   AF-A0A1H4JXQ6-F1
#
_cell.length_a   1.000
_cell.length_b   1.000
_cell.length_c   1.000
_cell.angle_alpha   90.00
_cell.angle_beta   90.00
_cell.angle_gamma   90.00
#
_symmetry.space_group_name_H-M   'P 1'
#
loop_
_entity.id
_entity.type
_entity.pdbx_description
1 polymer ?
#
loop_
_entity_poly.entity_id
_entity_poly.type
_entity_poly.pdbx_seq_one_letter_code
_entity_poly.pdbx_strand_id
1 'polypeptide(L)'
;MQPQTSPTQQHGQAILEQPPQVITTKDFLYLKDQLSWELLAMKKCHHFAQECSDPDIRQAIDEAGQMHQRHYQLFLKHMQNNNTVEMSNVQQLQEIMEGKSK
;
A
#
# COMPACT_ATOMS: atom_id res chain seq x y z
N MET A 1 39.09 45.00 3.27
CA MET A 1 38.63 43.74 3.89
C MET A 1 37.19 43.53 3.47
N GLN A 2 36.95 42.59 2.54
CA GLN A 2 35.63 42.28 1.98
C GLN A 2 35.00 41.13 2.76
N PRO A 3 33.71 41.22 3.16
CA PRO A 3 33.01 40.10 3.75
C PRO A 3 32.56 39.12 2.65
N GLN A 4 32.91 37.87 2.84
CA GLN A 4 32.51 36.74 2.00
C GLN A 4 31.15 36.22 2.49
N THR A 5 30.10 36.41 1.70
CA THR A 5 28.78 35.83 1.94
C THR A 5 28.69 34.47 1.24
N SER A 6 28.56 33.39 2.04
CA SER A 6 28.25 32.05 1.55
C SER A 6 26.78 31.94 1.12
N PRO A 7 26.44 31.31 -0.01
CA PRO A 7 25.05 31.04 -0.35
C PRO A 7 24.55 29.78 0.40
N THR A 8 23.55 29.96 1.26
CA THR A 8 22.77 28.89 1.87
C THR A 8 21.86 28.26 0.81
N GLN A 9 22.12 27.02 0.40
CA GLN A 9 21.20 26.24 -0.43
C GLN A 9 20.02 25.76 0.42
N GLN A 10 18.88 26.42 0.32
CA GLN A 10 17.60 25.92 0.81
C GLN A 10 17.08 24.82 -0.12
N HIS A 11 17.11 23.57 0.33
CA HIS A 11 16.35 22.47 -0.28
C HIS A 11 14.87 22.63 0.10
N GLY A 12 14.11 23.35 -0.73
CA GLY A 12 12.65 23.37 -0.64
C GLY A 12 12.09 22.04 -1.12
N GLN A 13 11.71 21.15 -0.19
CA GLN A 13 10.92 19.98 -0.54
C GLN A 13 9.52 20.43 -0.93
N ALA A 14 9.22 20.41 -2.22
CA ALA A 14 7.86 20.55 -2.69
C ALA A 14 7.02 19.39 -2.11
N ILE A 15 6.01 19.77 -1.32
CA ILE A 15 5.12 18.82 -0.64
C ILE A 15 4.15 18.27 -1.69
N LEU A 16 4.25 16.99 -2.01
CA LEU A 16 3.21 16.30 -2.78
C LEU A 16 1.94 16.24 -1.92
N GLU A 17 0.83 16.77 -2.43
CA GLU A 17 -0.48 16.73 -1.73
C GLU A 17 -0.98 15.29 -1.51
N GLN A 18 -0.51 14.36 -2.34
CA GLN A 18 -0.91 12.96 -2.32
C GLN A 18 0.32 12.05 -2.40
N PRO A 19 0.37 10.95 -1.64
CA PRO A 19 1.49 10.02 -1.73
C PRO A 19 1.55 9.39 -3.12
N PRO A 20 2.77 9.15 -3.66
CA PRO A 20 2.94 8.49 -4.94
C PRO A 20 2.40 7.06 -4.89
N GLN A 21 1.89 6.57 -6.03
CA GLN A 21 1.31 5.23 -6.15
C GLN A 21 2.39 4.13 -6.34
N VAL A 22 3.65 4.44 -6.01
CA VAL A 22 4.75 3.48 -6.07
C VAL A 22 4.60 2.47 -4.92
N ILE A 23 4.65 1.19 -5.26
CA ILE A 23 4.76 0.10 -4.28
C ILE A 23 6.25 -0.15 -4.03
N THR A 24 6.73 0.22 -2.86
CA THR A 24 8.11 -0.09 -2.47
C THR A 24 8.27 -1.58 -2.13
N THR A 25 9.52 -2.05 -2.02
CA THR A 25 9.79 -3.40 -1.52
C THR A 25 9.16 -3.64 -0.15
N LYS A 26 9.14 -2.62 0.72
CA LYS A 26 8.55 -2.73 2.07
C LYS A 26 7.04 -2.90 1.98
N ASP A 27 6.38 -2.11 1.13
CA ASP A 27 4.93 -2.23 0.89
C ASP A 27 4.57 -3.61 0.34
N PHE A 28 5.34 -4.10 -0.62
CA PHE A 28 5.14 -5.43 -1.20
C PHE A 28 5.24 -6.56 -0.16
N LEU A 29 6.24 -6.47 0.75
CA LEU A 29 6.39 -7.46 1.82
C LEU A 29 5.19 -7.45 2.77
N TYR A 30 4.72 -6.28 3.19
CA TYR A 30 3.51 -6.18 4.03
C TYR A 30 2.26 -6.69 3.31
N LEU A 31 2.08 -6.36 2.03
CA LEU A 31 0.94 -6.85 1.24
C LEU A 31 0.94 -8.37 1.13
N LYS A 32 2.12 -8.99 0.95
CA LYS A 32 2.27 -10.45 0.92
C LYS A 32 1.89 -11.09 2.25
N ASP A 33 2.31 -10.50 3.37
CA ASP A 33 1.96 -10.99 4.70
C ASP A 33 0.44 -10.87 4.94
N GLN A 34 -0.17 -9.74 4.53
CA GLN A 34 -1.61 -9.52 4.64
C GLN A 34 -2.43 -10.50 3.82
N LEU A 35 -2.03 -10.76 2.57
CA LEU A 35 -2.65 -11.79 1.73
C LEU A 35 -2.59 -13.17 2.41
N SER A 36 -1.46 -13.50 3.03
CA SER A 36 -1.29 -14.77 3.74
C SER A 36 -2.20 -14.87 4.96
N TRP A 37 -2.36 -13.77 5.71
CA TRP A 37 -3.25 -13.72 6.87
C TRP A 37 -4.73 -13.79 6.48
N GLU A 38 -5.17 -13.05 5.47
CA GLU A 38 -6.56 -13.10 4.98
C GLU A 38 -6.92 -14.50 4.44
N LEU A 39 -6.00 -15.16 3.72
CA LEU A 39 -6.19 -16.52 3.25
C LEU A 39 -6.31 -17.54 4.39
N LEU A 40 -5.48 -17.40 5.42
CA LEU A 40 -5.55 -18.26 6.59
C LEU A 40 -6.85 -18.03 7.38
N ALA A 41 -7.24 -16.76 7.55
CA ALA A 41 -8.44 -16.37 8.28
C ALA A 41 -9.69 -16.93 7.59
N MET A 42 -9.87 -16.73 6.29
CA MET A 42 -11.05 -17.25 5.57
C MET A 42 -11.16 -18.79 5.65
N LYS A 43 -10.03 -19.51 5.59
CA LYS A 43 -10.00 -20.97 5.74
C LYS A 43 -10.41 -21.42 7.15
N LYS A 44 -9.92 -20.72 8.18
CA LYS A 44 -10.28 -21.00 9.58
C LYS A 44 -11.75 -20.70 9.85
N CYS A 45 -12.27 -19.58 9.35
CA CYS A 45 -13.69 -19.26 9.44
C CYS A 45 -14.54 -20.37 8.82
N HIS A 46 -14.23 -20.76 7.58
CA HIS A 46 -14.96 -21.84 6.90
C HIS A 46 -14.95 -23.15 7.69
N HIS A 47 -13.78 -23.55 8.22
CA HIS A 47 -13.64 -24.75 9.03
C HIS A 47 -14.46 -24.68 10.33
N PHE A 48 -14.36 -23.59 11.09
CA PHE A 48 -15.07 -23.48 12.37
C PHE A 48 -16.57 -23.25 12.23
N ALA A 49 -17.03 -22.66 11.13
CA ALA A 49 -18.46 -22.58 10.82
C ALA A 49 -19.08 -23.99 10.67
N GLN A 50 -18.33 -24.97 10.14
CA GLN A 50 -18.78 -26.36 10.01
C GLN A 50 -18.82 -27.11 11.35
N GLU A 51 -17.97 -26.74 12.30
CA GLU A 51 -17.93 -27.35 13.64
C GLU A 51 -18.90 -26.68 14.63
N CYS A 52 -19.41 -25.49 14.30
CA CYS A 52 -20.27 -24.72 15.17
C CYS A 52 -21.73 -25.22 15.13
N SER A 53 -22.24 -25.60 16.31
CA SER A 53 -23.63 -26.06 16.46
C SER A 53 -24.62 -24.90 16.62
N ASP A 54 -24.18 -23.80 17.22
CA ASP A 54 -25.01 -22.61 17.42
C ASP A 54 -25.22 -21.89 16.07
N PRO A 55 -26.47 -21.69 15.63
CA PRO A 55 -26.76 -21.13 14.31
C PRO A 55 -26.32 -19.66 14.18
N ASP A 56 -26.45 -18.86 15.24
CA ASP A 56 -26.13 -17.43 15.21
C ASP A 56 -24.61 -17.23 15.17
N ILE A 57 -23.87 -18.03 15.95
CA ILE A 57 -22.41 -18.03 15.92
C ILE A 57 -21.88 -18.54 14.58
N ARG A 58 -22.44 -19.62 14.03
CA ARG A 58 -22.07 -20.11 12.70
C ARG A 58 -22.22 -19.02 11.64
N GLN A 59 -23.36 -18.32 11.63
CA GLN A 59 -23.60 -17.24 10.70
C GLN A 59 -22.57 -16.11 10.85
N ALA A 60 -22.27 -15.70 12.08
CA ALA A 60 -21.26 -14.67 12.33
C ALA A 60 -19.86 -15.08 11.82
N ILE A 61 -19.49 -16.36 12.00
CA ILE A 61 -18.21 -16.90 11.48
C ILE A 61 -18.20 -16.89 9.94
N ASP A 62 -19.30 -17.28 9.29
CA ASP A 62 -19.41 -17.26 7.83
C ASP A 62 -19.32 -15.83 7.27
N GLU A 63 -19.98 -14.87 7.91
CA GLU A 63 -19.90 -13.45 7.53
C GLU A 63 -18.48 -12.91 7.66
N ALA A 64 -17.76 -13.27 8.73
CA ALA A 64 -16.35 -12.94 8.90
C ALA A 64 -15.47 -13.58 7.81
N GLY A 65 -15.73 -14.84 7.47
CA GLY A 65 -15.03 -15.54 6.38
C GLY A 65 -15.20 -14.84 5.03
N GLN A 66 -16.42 -14.41 4.71
CA GLN A 66 -16.71 -13.63 3.49
C GLN A 66 -16.04 -12.26 3.50
N MET A 67 -15.98 -11.59 4.65
CA MET A 67 -15.25 -10.33 4.81
C MET A 67 -13.76 -10.53 4.49
N HIS A 68 -13.11 -11.55 5.06
CA HIS A 68 -11.71 -11.86 4.78
C HIS A 68 -11.45 -12.17 3.30
N GLN A 69 -12.37 -12.88 2.64
CA GLN A 69 -12.29 -13.11 1.19
C GLN A 69 -12.36 -11.80 0.39
N ARG A 70 -13.26 -10.88 0.75
CA ARG A 70 -13.37 -9.56 0.10
C ARG A 70 -12.08 -8.75 0.29
N HIS A 71 -11.50 -8.76 1.49
CA HIS A 71 -10.23 -8.08 1.75
C HIS A 71 -9.07 -8.66 0.93
N TYR A 72 -8.97 -9.99 0.83
CA TYR A 72 -7.98 -10.66 -0.01
C TYR A 72 -8.07 -10.19 -1.48
N GLN A 73 -9.29 -10.15 -2.03
CA GLN A 73 -9.53 -9.67 -3.39
C GLN A 73 -9.17 -8.19 -3.56
N LEU A 74 -9.46 -7.36 -2.56
CA LEU A 74 -9.11 -5.94 -2.55
C LEU A 74 -7.57 -5.76 -2.60
N PHE A 75 -6.83 -6.50 -1.77
CA PHE A 75 -5.36 -6.44 -1.79
C PHE A 75 -4.80 -6.91 -3.15
N LEU A 76 -5.33 -7.98 -3.73
CA LEU A 76 -4.93 -8.42 -5.07
C LEU A 76 -5.13 -7.32 -6.13
N LYS A 77 -6.25 -6.59 -6.06
CA LYS A 77 -6.51 -5.45 -6.96
C LYS A 77 -5.47 -4.35 -6.76
N HIS A 78 -5.10 -4.02 -5.53
CA HIS A 78 -4.08 -2.99 -5.27
C HIS A 78 -2.67 -3.39 -5.71
N MET A 79 -2.38 -4.69 -5.82
CA MET A 79 -1.10 -5.15 -6.39
C MET A 79 -1.05 -5.08 -7.91
N GLN A 80 -2.18 -4.88 -8.60
CA GLN A 80 -2.19 -4.63 -10.04
C GLN A 80 -1.71 -3.20 -10.32
N ASN A 81 -0.40 -3.00 -10.19
CA ASN A 81 0.27 -1.73 -10.39
C ASN A 81 1.39 -1.87 -11.41
N ASN A 82 1.49 -0.93 -12.35
CA ASN A 82 2.66 -0.81 -13.22
C ASN A 82 3.74 0.03 -12.51
N ASN A 83 4.36 -0.59 -11.50
CA ASN A 83 5.27 0.10 -10.59
C ASN A 83 6.47 0.77 -11.29
N THR A 84 6.88 0.24 -12.45
CA THR A 84 7.93 0.86 -13.28
C THR A 84 7.49 2.22 -13.82
N VAL A 85 6.26 2.33 -14.32
CA VAL A 85 5.70 3.59 -14.80
C VAL A 85 5.49 4.57 -13.65
N GLU A 86 4.94 4.11 -12.52
CA GLU A 86 4.75 4.97 -11.34
C GLU A 86 6.08 5.54 -10.82
N MET A 87 7.15 4.73 -10.81
CA MET A 87 8.48 5.20 -10.42
C MET A 87 9.04 6.24 -11.40
N SER A 88 8.83 6.06 -12.71
CA SER A 88 9.21 7.05 -13.73
C SER A 88 8.45 8.36 -13.54
N ASN A 89 7.16 8.30 -13.22
CA ASN A 89 6.33 9.48 -12.97
C ASN A 89 6.85 10.29 -11.77
N VAL A 90 7.24 9.60 -10.69
CA VAL A 90 7.82 10.24 -9.50
C VAL A 90 9.15 10.93 -9.84
N GLN A 91 10.03 10.30 -10.62
CA GLN A 91 11.30 10.89 -11.04
C GLN A 91 11.08 12.14 -11.90
N GLN A 92 10.15 12.09 -12.85
CA GLN A 92 9.82 13.24 -13.69
C GLN A 92 9.25 14.41 -12.89
N LEU A 93 8.37 14.14 -11.92
CA LEU A 93 7.85 15.16 -11.01
C LEU A 93 8.97 15.81 -10.19
N GLN A 94 9.93 15.02 -9.70
CA GLN A 94 11.09 15.53 -8.97
C GLN A 94 11.94 16.47 -9.85
N GLU A 95 12.22 16.09 -11.10
CA GLU A 95 12.99 16.92 -12.04
C GLU A 95 12.31 18.25 -12.36
N ILE A 96 10.97 18.25 -12.54
CA ILE A 96 10.17 19.46 -12.76
C ILE A 96 10.24 20.38 -11.54
N MET A 97 10.07 19.82 -10.33
CA MET A 97 10.15 20.59 -9.08
C MET A 97 11.56 21.14 -8.82
N GLU A 98 12.60 20.46 -9.29
CA GLU A 98 14.00 20.91 -9.20
C GLU A 98 14.40 21.90 -10.31
N GLY A 99 13.49 22.26 -11.21
CA GLY A 99 13.75 23.22 -12.30
C GLY A 99 14.76 22.70 -13.35
N LYS A 100 14.92 21.37 -13.45
CA LYS A 100 15.90 20.73 -14.35
C LYS A 100 15.39 20.45 -15.77
N SER A 101 14.20 20.95 -16.14
CA SER A 101 13.64 20.73 -17.48
C SER A 101 14.53 21.39 -18.54
N LYS A 102 15.13 20.58 -19.41
CA LYS A 102 15.68 21.03 -20.70
C LYS A 102 14.56 21.21 -21.71
#